data_AF-A0A842Q7N7-F1
#
_entry.id   AF-A0A842Q7N7-F1
#
_cell.length_a   1.000
_cell.length_b   1.000
_cell.length_c   1.000
_cell.angle_alpha   90.00
_cell.angle_beta   90.00
_cell.angle_gamma   90.00
#
_symmetry.space_group_name_H-M   'P 1'
#
loop_
_entity.id
_entity.type
_entity.pdbx_description
1 polymer ?
#
loop_
_entity_poly.entity_id
_entity_poly.type
_entity_poly.pdbx_seq_one_letter_code
_entity_poly.pdbx_strand_id
1 'polypeptide(L)' 'MSSYSSSIDHISEERDNTGIPVTCSKCNGTFQTDSEYVVHYNEMHAEIDSS' A
#
# COMPACT_ATOMS: atom_id res chain seq x y z
N MET A 1 7.01 -2.55 28.56
CA MET A 1 6.13 -3.51 27.86
C MET A 1 4.97 -2.71 27.27
N SER A 2 4.82 -2.86 25.96
CA SER A 2 3.69 -2.59 25.05
C SER A 2 2.62 -1.55 25.42
N SER A 3 2.47 -0.58 24.51
CA SER A 3 1.15 -0.06 24.11
C SER A 3 1.15 0.08 22.58
N TYR A 4 0.61 -0.93 21.91
CA TYR A 4 0.25 -0.89 20.49
C TYR A 4 -0.90 0.10 20.35
N SER A 5 -0.63 1.34 19.96
CA SER A 5 -1.68 2.23 19.48
C SER A 5 -1.87 1.97 17.99
N SER A 6 -2.93 1.22 17.68
CA SER A 6 -3.49 1.07 16.34
C SER A 6 -4.00 2.43 15.86
N SER A 7 -3.08 3.28 15.39
CA SER A 7 -3.45 4.38 14.51
C SER A 7 -3.66 3.75 13.14
N ILE A 8 -4.91 3.56 12.76
CA ILE A 8 -5.25 3.32 11.36
C ILE A 8 -4.65 4.51 10.62
N ASP A 9 -3.58 4.24 9.87
CA ASP A 9 -2.93 5.22 9.00
C ASP A 9 -3.99 5.68 8.00
N HIS A 10 -4.65 6.78 8.33
CA HIS A 10 -5.44 7.55 7.38
C HIS A 10 -4.47 7.92 6.27
N ILE A 11 -4.56 7.20 5.16
CA ILE A 11 -3.81 7.47 3.94
C ILE A 11 -4.34 8.82 3.45
N SER A 12 -3.74 9.89 3.96
CA SER A 12 -4.07 11.27 3.63
C SER A 12 -3.90 11.46 2.13
N GLU A 13 -4.87 12.12 1.49
CA GLU A 13 -4.90 12.47 0.07
C GLU A 13 -3.67 13.31 -0.38
N GLU A 14 -2.86 13.78 0.56
CA GLU A 14 -1.60 14.52 0.32
C GLU A 14 -0.36 13.63 0.05
N ARG A 15 -0.49 12.30 0.04
CA ARG A 15 0.65 11.40 -0.15
C ARG A 15 1.33 11.51 -1.52
N ASP A 16 0.59 11.91 -2.55
CA ASP A 16 1.01 11.85 -3.95
C ASP A 16 2.26 12.70 -4.27
N ASN A 17 2.53 13.76 -3.49
CA ASN A 17 3.65 14.71 -3.75
C ASN A 17 4.77 14.69 -2.71
N THR A 18 4.75 13.77 -1.74
CA THR A 18 5.74 13.73 -0.65
C THR A 18 6.94 12.83 -0.92
N GLY A 19 6.88 11.98 -1.96
CA GLY A 19 7.88 10.94 -2.21
C GLY A 19 7.85 9.80 -1.18
N ILE A 20 6.74 9.65 -0.43
CA ILE A 20 6.58 8.57 0.54
C ILE A 20 6.21 7.29 -0.21
N PRO A 21 7.08 6.27 -0.18
CA PRO A 21 6.83 5.06 -0.91
C PRO A 21 5.62 4.30 -0.36
N VAL A 22 4.93 3.60 -1.25
CA VAL A 22 3.77 2.76 -0.94
C VAL A 22 4.25 1.36 -0.64
N THR A 23 3.86 0.81 0.50
CA THR A 23 4.20 -0.56 0.88
C THR A 23 2.99 -1.46 0.67
N CYS A 24 3.15 -2.50 -0.15
CA CYS A 24 2.16 -3.53 -0.34
C CYS A 24 1.94 -4.32 0.95
N SER A 25 0.69 -4.40 1.39
CA SER A 25 0.32 -5.12 2.61
C SER A 25 0.37 -6.64 2.47
N LYS A 26 0.39 -7.17 1.24
CA LYS A 26 0.38 -8.61 0.95
C LYS A 26 1.78 -9.23 0.93
N CYS A 27 2.78 -8.50 0.42
CA CYS A 27 4.14 -9.01 0.25
C CYS A 27 5.24 -8.08 0.78
N ASN A 28 4.87 -6.94 1.40
CA ASN A 28 5.78 -5.90 1.86
C ASN A 28 6.67 -5.27 0.76
N GLY A 29 6.30 -5.43 -0.52
CA GLY A 29 6.93 -4.72 -1.64
C GLY A 29 6.77 -3.22 -1.48
N THR A 30 7.82 -2.45 -1.80
CA THR A 30 7.83 -0.98 -1.60
C THR A 30 8.00 -0.30 -2.95
N PHE A 31 7.12 0.66 -3.27
CA PHE A 31 7.01 1.31 -4.58
C PHE A 31 7.09 2.81 -4.43
N GLN A 32 7.75 3.50 -5.36
CA GLN A 32 7.93 4.95 -5.24
C GLN A 32 6.68 5.73 -5.62
N THR A 33 5.84 5.13 -6.47
CA THR A 33 4.61 5.75 -6.96
C THR A 33 3.42 4.83 -6.77
N ASP A 34 2.24 5.43 -6.65
CA ASP A 34 0.97 4.70 -6.60
C ASP A 34 0.74 3.90 -7.90
N SER A 35 1.17 4.42 -9.06
CA SER A 35 1.08 3.72 -10.34
C SER A 35 1.82 2.38 -10.34
N GLU A 36 3.05 2.35 -9.84
CA GLU A 36 3.83 1.11 -9.71
C GLU A 36 3.18 0.13 -8.72
N TYR A 37 2.68 0.65 -7.60
CA TYR A 37 1.96 -0.17 -6.61
C TYR A 37 0.69 -0.79 -7.19
N VAL A 38 -0.11 -0.03 -7.94
CA VAL A 38 -1.35 -0.51 -8.55
C VAL A 38 -1.08 -1.61 -9.59
N VAL A 39 -0.08 -1.43 -10.45
CA VAL A 39 0.34 -2.47 -11.41
C VAL A 39 0.77 -3.72 -10.67
N HIS A 40 1.65 -3.57 -9.67
CA HIS A 40 2.08 -4.69 -8.84
C HIS A 40 0.91 -5.42 -8.19
N TYR A 41 -0.01 -4.70 -7.55
CA TYR A 41 -1.14 -5.29 -6.85
C TYR A 41 -2.02 -6.05 -7.83
N ASN A 42 -2.28 -5.50 -9.02
CA ASN A 42 -3.09 -6.17 -10.03
C ASN A 42 -2.42 -7.40 -10.65
N GLU A 43 -1.10 -7.39 -10.88
CA GLU A 43 -0.42 -8.54 -11.47
C GLU A 43 -0.13 -9.66 -10.47
N MET A 44 0.19 -9.29 -9.21
CA MET A 44 0.66 -10.24 -8.20
C MET A 44 -0.42 -10.65 -7.19
N HIS A 45 -1.42 -9.80 -6.97
CA HIS A 45 -2.38 -9.94 -5.88
C HIS A 45 -3.84 -9.80 -6.30
N ALA A 46 -4.14 -9.35 -7.53
CA ALA A 46 -5.44 -9.57 -8.13
C ALA A 46 -5.51 -11.02 -8.63
N GLU A 47 -5.44 -11.93 -7.67
CA GLU A 47 -6.05 -13.25 -7.84
C GLU A 47 -7.55 -12.99 -7.96
N ILE A 48 -7.95 -12.91 -9.21
CA ILE A 48 -9.29 -12.82 -9.76
C ILE A 48 -10.34 -13.37 -8.79
N ASP A 49 -10.99 -12.49 -8.02
CA ASP A 49 -12.34 -12.72 -7.52
C ASP A 49 -13.30 -12.50 -8.71
N SER A 50 -13.11 -13.29 -9.77
CA SER A 50 -14.10 -13.50 -10.81
C SER A 50 -15.11 -14.52 -10.28
N SER A 51 -16.03 -14.03 -9.44
CA SER A 51 -17.29 -14.71 -9.16
C SER A 51 -18.32 -14.35 -10.24
#